data_AF-A0A5K1AQB9-F1
#
_entry.id   AF-A0A5K1AQB9-F1
#
_cell.length_a   1.000
_cell.length_b   1.000
_cell.length_c   1.000
_cell.angle_alpha   90.00
_cell.angle_beta   90.00
_cell.angle_gamma   90.00
#
_symmetry.space_group_name_H-M   'P 1'
#
loop_
_entity.id
_entity.type
_entity.pdbx_description
1 polymer ?
#
loop_
_entity_poly.entity_id
_entity_poly.type
_entity_poly.pdbx_seq_one_letter_code
_entity_poly.pdbx_strand_id
1 'polypeptide(L)'
;PGLSEVIPYQLVFHPLTGQCITRQSVLWEPLKLGPCTDSAAAWTYTTDHTLQLQGSELCVKAIGQGEAVKLGIFCSEANSRWDPVSASKLHLASNSSDGTSMYCLDADAESQNIITNPCKCLDKRDQKCDPASQWFKIITTTRDPAAATAQPATANVTATAAGAPPDPDLIVTTTESLTDSRPPSSLL
;
A
#
# COMPACT_ATOMS: atom_id res chain seq x y z
N PRO A 1 18.38 3.11 32.35
CA PRO A 1 18.23 4.45 31.74
C PRO A 1 18.06 4.32 30.22
N GLY A 2 16.97 4.89 29.68
CA GLY A 2 16.80 5.17 28.25
C GLY A 2 16.08 4.09 27.43
N LEU A 3 14.83 3.76 27.75
CA LEU A 3 13.93 3.29 26.68
C LEU A 3 13.59 4.53 25.87
N SER A 4 14.09 4.62 24.63
CA SER A 4 13.67 5.66 23.70
C SER A 4 12.14 5.65 23.66
N GLU A 5 11.53 6.76 24.07
CA GLU A 5 10.08 6.91 24.07
C GLU A 5 9.62 6.89 22.61
N VAL A 6 9.07 5.76 22.15
CA VAL A 6 8.61 5.64 20.77
C VAL A 6 7.32 6.44 20.64
N ILE A 7 7.37 7.51 19.84
CA ILE A 7 6.21 8.34 19.56
C ILE A 7 5.18 7.48 18.81
N PRO A 8 3.98 7.26 19.36
CA PRO A 8 2.96 6.45 18.70
C PRO A 8 2.55 7.12 17.39
N TYR A 9 2.30 6.28 16.39
CA TYR A 9 1.78 6.72 15.10
C TYR A 9 0.66 5.79 14.64
N GLN A 10 0.05 6.14 13.54
CA GLN A 10 -1.08 5.42 13.00
C GLN A 10 -0.76 4.89 11.61
N LEU A 11 -1.28 3.72 11.30
CA LEU A 11 -1.25 3.14 9.96
C LEU A 11 -2.67 3.15 9.43
N VAL A 12 -2.83 3.37 8.13
CA VAL A 12 -4.11 3.19 7.43
C VAL A 12 -4.05 1.87 6.69
N PHE A 13 -4.56 0.82 7.33
CA PHE A 13 -4.47 -0.57 6.90
C PHE A 13 -5.62 -0.95 5.97
N HIS A 14 -5.32 -1.61 4.87
CA HIS A 14 -6.29 -2.12 3.90
C HIS A 14 -6.47 -3.64 4.10
N PRO A 15 -7.58 -4.11 4.72
CA PRO A 15 -7.74 -5.50 5.14
C PRO A 15 -7.70 -6.52 4.01
N LEU A 16 -8.19 -6.16 2.82
CA LEU A 16 -8.24 -7.08 1.68
C LEU A 16 -6.84 -7.45 1.17
N THR A 17 -5.87 -6.54 1.24
CA THR A 17 -4.51 -6.76 0.71
C THR A 17 -3.46 -6.99 1.78
N GLY A 18 -3.78 -6.74 3.05
CA GLY A 18 -2.81 -6.81 4.16
C GLY A 18 -1.75 -5.70 4.12
N GLN A 19 -1.96 -4.66 3.33
CA GLN A 19 -1.02 -3.55 3.12
C GLN A 19 -1.53 -2.26 3.76
N CYS A 20 -0.67 -1.24 3.84
CA CYS A 20 -1.00 0.07 4.39
C CYS A 20 -0.85 1.16 3.32
N ILE A 21 -1.56 2.28 3.51
CA ILE A 21 -1.33 3.48 2.69
C ILE A 21 0.08 4.00 2.98
N THR A 22 0.85 4.21 1.92
CA THR A 22 2.24 4.69 1.95
C THR A 22 2.39 5.93 1.08
N ARG A 23 3.13 6.91 1.60
CA ARG A 23 3.62 8.06 0.86
C ARG A 23 4.76 7.62 -0.06
N GLN A 24 4.78 8.11 -1.29
CA GLN A 24 5.92 7.89 -2.18
C GLN A 24 7.03 8.90 -1.92
N SER A 25 8.26 8.57 -2.33
CA SER A 25 9.43 9.45 -2.12
C SER A 25 9.19 10.83 -2.73
N VAL A 26 8.56 10.86 -3.91
CA VAL A 26 8.24 12.07 -4.64
C VAL A 26 6.85 12.58 -4.22
N LEU A 27 6.76 13.84 -3.80
CA LEU A 27 5.56 14.40 -3.16
C LEU A 27 4.31 14.41 -4.06
N TRP A 28 4.48 14.57 -5.37
CA TRP A 28 3.39 14.63 -6.34
C TRP A 28 2.95 13.26 -6.86
N GLU A 29 3.63 12.19 -6.46
CA GLU A 29 3.20 10.84 -6.81
C GLU A 29 1.97 10.42 -5.99
N PRO A 30 1.06 9.63 -6.59
CA PRO A 30 -0.08 9.06 -5.87
C PRO A 30 0.33 8.29 -4.63
N LEU A 31 -0.49 8.35 -3.58
CA LEU A 31 -0.36 7.41 -2.48
C LEU A 31 -0.64 6.00 -2.97
N LYS A 32 0.07 5.01 -2.42
CA LYS A 32 -0.06 3.61 -2.81
C LYS A 32 -0.19 2.69 -1.61
N LEU A 33 -0.70 1.49 -1.85
CA LEU A 33 -0.55 0.38 -0.92
C LEU A 33 0.91 -0.11 -0.89
N GLY A 34 1.42 -0.34 0.31
CA GLY A 34 2.75 -0.90 0.54
C GLY A 34 2.87 -1.54 1.93
N PRO A 35 4.09 -1.99 2.31
CA PRO A 35 4.33 -2.61 3.60
C PRO A 35 3.99 -1.69 4.78
N CYS A 36 3.30 -2.22 5.79
CA CYS A 36 2.92 -1.48 7.00
C CYS A 36 4.08 -1.19 7.97
N THR A 37 5.27 -1.72 7.69
CA THR A 37 6.49 -1.52 8.50
C THR A 37 7.31 -0.32 8.05
N ASP A 38 6.96 0.30 6.92
CA ASP A 38 7.68 1.45 6.39
C ASP A 38 7.32 2.72 7.19
N SER A 39 8.33 3.53 7.49
CA SER A 39 8.16 4.91 7.95
C SER A 39 7.27 5.76 7.02
N ALA A 40 7.26 5.46 5.72
CA ALA A 40 6.39 6.10 4.74
C ALA A 40 4.89 5.76 4.92
N ALA A 41 4.58 4.75 5.74
CA ALA A 41 3.23 4.38 6.14
C ALA A 41 2.75 5.10 7.41
N ALA A 42 3.56 6.02 7.97
CA ALA A 42 3.27 6.63 9.26
C ALA A 42 2.37 7.87 9.13
N TRP A 43 1.18 7.79 9.71
CA TRP A 43 0.15 8.82 9.66
C TRP A 43 -0.29 9.24 11.07
N THR A 44 -0.97 10.37 11.14
CA THR A 44 -1.71 10.88 12.29
C THR A 44 -3.14 11.17 11.83
N TYR A 45 -4.11 10.40 12.34
CA TYR A 45 -5.52 10.78 12.21
C TYR A 45 -5.88 11.73 13.34
N THR A 46 -6.31 12.94 12.97
CA THR A 46 -6.58 14.02 13.94
C THR A 46 -8.03 14.03 14.41
N THR A 47 -8.32 14.80 15.46
CA THR A 47 -9.68 15.08 15.93
C THR A 47 -10.53 15.83 14.91
N ASP A 48 -9.89 16.52 13.96
CA ASP A 48 -10.55 17.18 12.82
C ASP A 48 -10.83 16.21 11.66
N HIS A 49 -10.59 14.91 11.87
CA HIS A 49 -10.78 13.83 10.91
C HIS A 49 -9.87 13.95 9.68
N THR A 50 -8.68 14.52 9.84
CA THR A 50 -7.69 14.60 8.75
C THR A 50 -6.67 13.48 8.87
N LEU A 51 -6.23 12.92 7.75
CA LEU A 51 -5.12 11.97 7.68
C LEU A 51 -3.84 12.75 7.34
N GLN A 52 -3.03 13.05 8.36
CA GLN A 52 -1.80 13.80 8.21
C GLN A 52 -0.59 12.88 8.17
N LEU A 53 0.40 13.18 7.33
CA LEU A 53 1.66 12.46 7.33
C LEU A 53 2.42 12.81 8.62
N GLN A 54 2.87 11.78 9.35
CA GLN A 54 3.43 11.96 10.69
C GLN A 54 4.62 12.94 10.67
N GLY A 55 4.61 13.93 11.57
CA GLY A 55 5.67 14.93 11.70
C GLY A 55 5.70 15.97 10.57
N SER A 56 4.62 16.10 9.79
CA SER A 56 4.49 17.10 8.72
C SER A 56 3.13 17.81 8.76
N GLU A 57 3.00 18.89 7.99
CA GLU A 57 1.74 19.61 7.78
C GLU A 57 0.96 19.10 6.55
N LEU A 58 1.41 17.99 5.94
CA LEU A 58 0.78 17.43 4.75
C LEU A 58 -0.37 16.50 5.15
N CYS A 59 -1.52 16.64 4.50
CA CYS A 59 -2.67 15.76 4.65
C CYS A 59 -3.15 15.17 3.33
N VAL A 60 -3.86 14.04 3.43
CA VAL A 60 -4.51 13.38 2.30
C VAL A 60 -5.74 14.19 1.86
N LYS A 61 -5.83 14.46 0.56
CA LYS A 61 -6.93 15.22 -0.06
C LYS A 61 -7.63 14.42 -1.15
N ALA A 62 -8.95 14.46 -1.13
CA ALA A 62 -9.81 13.99 -2.21
C ALA A 62 -9.81 15.01 -3.37
N ILE A 63 -9.74 14.49 -4.59
CA ILE A 63 -9.76 15.30 -5.81
C ILE A 63 -11.10 15.13 -6.52
N GLY A 64 -11.43 13.90 -6.91
CA GLY A 64 -12.65 13.57 -7.66
C GLY A 64 -12.81 12.08 -7.86
N GLN A 65 -13.90 11.67 -8.52
CA GLN A 65 -14.15 10.26 -8.82
C GLN A 65 -13.08 9.68 -9.76
N GLY A 66 -12.57 8.50 -9.42
CA GLY A 66 -11.52 7.80 -10.17
C GLY A 66 -10.12 8.42 -10.06
N GLU A 67 -9.99 9.54 -9.36
CA GLU A 67 -8.73 10.26 -9.22
C GLU A 67 -7.92 9.75 -8.03
N ALA A 68 -6.60 9.75 -8.17
CA ALA A 68 -5.70 9.49 -7.06
C ALA A 68 -5.79 10.58 -5.99
N VAL A 69 -5.79 10.15 -4.73
CA VAL A 69 -5.65 11.09 -3.61
C VAL A 69 -4.27 11.72 -3.61
N LYS A 70 -4.19 12.98 -3.19
CA LYS A 70 -2.94 13.76 -3.18
C LYS A 70 -2.62 14.25 -1.79
N LEU A 71 -1.35 14.55 -1.55
CA LEU A 71 -0.94 15.30 -0.37
C LEU A 71 -1.06 16.79 -0.62
N GLY A 72 -1.58 17.52 0.36
CA GLY A 72 -1.66 18.98 0.33
C GLY A 72 -1.43 19.59 1.69
N ILE A 73 -1.18 20.91 1.70
CA ILE A 73 -0.89 21.70 2.92
C ILE A 73 -2.15 22.31 3.55
N PHE A 74 -3.25 22.41 2.79
CA PHE A 74 -4.51 22.97 3.27
C PHE A 74 -5.41 21.86 3.79
N CYS A 75 -5.33 21.62 5.11
CA CYS A 75 -5.97 20.51 5.82
C CYS A 75 -7.25 20.88 6.59
N SER A 76 -7.75 22.09 6.38
CA SER A 76 -9.03 22.54 6.95
C SER A 76 -10.20 22.44 5.98
N GLU A 77 -9.93 22.13 4.71
CA GLU A 77 -10.92 22.06 3.63
C GLU A 77 -11.76 20.78 3.73
N ALA A 78 -12.99 20.83 3.22
CA ALA A 78 -13.92 19.70 3.26
C ALA A 78 -13.37 18.44 2.56
N ASN A 79 -12.57 18.61 1.51
CA ASN A 79 -11.93 17.51 0.79
C ASN A 79 -10.66 16.96 1.45
N SER A 80 -10.32 17.43 2.65
CA SER A 80 -9.22 16.90 3.46
C SER A 80 -9.72 16.16 4.72
N ARG A 81 -11.03 16.12 4.93
CA ARG A 81 -11.69 15.44 6.04
C ARG A 81 -12.15 14.05 5.59
N TRP A 82 -11.78 13.04 6.36
CA TRP A 82 -12.02 11.64 6.10
C TRP A 82 -12.86 11.04 7.24
N ASP A 83 -14.17 11.00 7.03
CA ASP A 83 -15.15 10.52 7.99
C ASP A 83 -15.39 9.01 7.87
N PRO A 84 -15.45 8.27 8.99
CA PRO A 84 -15.83 6.87 8.99
C PRO A 84 -17.36 6.71 8.91
N VAL A 85 -17.89 6.52 7.70
CA VAL A 85 -19.35 6.64 7.43
C VAL A 85 -20.15 5.35 7.57
N SER A 86 -19.52 4.19 7.39
CA SER A 86 -20.21 2.89 7.49
C SER A 86 -20.40 2.41 8.94
N ALA A 87 -21.31 1.46 9.16
CA ALA A 87 -21.53 0.85 10.48
C ALA A 87 -20.27 0.16 11.04
N SER A 88 -19.45 -0.44 10.16
CA SER A 88 -18.15 -1.03 10.52
C SER A 88 -17.04 0.01 10.69
N LYS A 89 -17.29 1.28 10.33
CA LYS A 89 -16.31 2.38 10.35
C LYS A 89 -15.08 2.15 9.45
N LEU A 90 -15.20 1.28 8.45
CA LEU A 90 -14.12 0.95 7.51
C LEU A 90 -14.15 1.78 6.23
N HIS A 91 -15.28 2.40 5.89
CA HIS A 91 -15.36 3.36 4.80
C HIS A 91 -14.91 4.73 5.29
N LEU A 92 -13.74 5.19 4.83
CA LEU A 92 -13.24 6.54 5.05
C LEU A 92 -13.69 7.41 3.88
N ALA A 93 -14.60 8.34 4.13
CA ALA A 93 -15.23 9.16 3.11
C ALA A 93 -14.85 10.64 3.24
N SER A 94 -14.67 11.30 2.12
CA SER A 94 -14.39 12.74 2.03
C SER A 94 -15.29 13.37 0.99
N ASN A 95 -15.56 14.66 1.14
CA ASN A 95 -16.20 15.42 0.08
C ASN A 95 -15.20 15.66 -1.07
N SER A 96 -15.74 15.86 -2.27
CA SER A 96 -15.00 16.38 -3.41
C SER A 96 -14.55 17.82 -3.18
N SER A 97 -13.58 18.29 -3.98
CA SER A 97 -13.06 19.65 -3.88
C SER A 97 -14.11 20.74 -4.07
N ASP A 98 -15.14 20.48 -4.87
CA ASP A 98 -16.31 21.36 -5.10
C ASP A 98 -17.42 21.16 -4.05
N GLY A 99 -17.29 20.18 -3.13
CA GLY A 99 -18.23 19.90 -2.07
C GLY A 99 -19.55 19.25 -2.52
N THR A 100 -19.69 18.86 -3.78
CA THR A 100 -20.95 18.35 -4.35
C THR A 100 -21.18 16.87 -4.12
N SER A 101 -20.09 16.10 -3.99
CA SER A 101 -20.12 14.64 -3.96
C SER A 101 -19.28 14.11 -2.81
N MET A 102 -19.69 12.96 -2.27
CA MET A 102 -18.94 12.24 -1.23
C MET A 102 -18.31 10.98 -1.83
N TYR A 103 -17.01 10.81 -1.64
CA TYR A 103 -16.24 9.69 -2.14
C TYR A 103 -15.54 8.95 -0.99
N CYS A 104 -15.46 7.63 -1.12
CA CYS A 104 -14.69 6.78 -0.23
C CYS A 104 -13.28 6.56 -0.80
N LEU A 105 -12.31 6.35 0.09
CA LEU A 105 -11.03 5.75 -0.30
C LEU A 105 -11.28 4.39 -0.95
N ASP A 106 -10.58 4.12 -2.02
CA ASP A 106 -10.62 2.86 -2.77
C ASP A 106 -9.20 2.48 -3.18
N ALA A 107 -8.83 1.22 -2.96
CA ALA A 107 -7.58 0.68 -3.46
C ALA A 107 -7.76 0.19 -4.89
N ASP A 108 -7.07 0.83 -5.82
CA ASP A 108 -7.04 0.35 -7.20
C ASP A 108 -6.22 -0.94 -7.30
N ALA A 109 -6.86 -2.02 -7.75
CA ALA A 109 -6.24 -3.35 -7.77
C ALA A 109 -5.09 -3.45 -8.80
N GLU A 110 -5.14 -2.67 -9.87
CA GLU A 110 -4.17 -2.73 -10.97
C GLU A 110 -2.91 -1.92 -10.66
N SER A 111 -3.07 -0.65 -10.25
CA SER A 111 -1.95 0.26 -10.00
C SER A 111 -1.48 0.29 -8.55
N GLN A 112 -2.25 -0.32 -7.63
CA GLN A 112 -2.10 -0.20 -6.18
C GLN A 112 -2.21 1.24 -5.66
N ASN A 113 -2.67 2.19 -6.48
CA ASN A 113 -2.90 3.56 -6.08
C ASN A 113 -4.11 3.65 -5.16
N ILE A 114 -4.07 4.61 -4.25
CA ILE A 114 -5.23 5.01 -3.48
C ILE A 114 -5.98 6.07 -4.26
N ILE A 115 -7.22 5.75 -4.64
CA ILE A 115 -8.10 6.62 -5.42
C ILE A 115 -9.37 6.94 -4.62
N THR A 116 -10.18 7.86 -5.13
CA THR A 116 -11.51 8.16 -4.61
C THR A 116 -12.60 7.69 -5.54
N ASN A 117 -13.57 6.94 -5.02
CA ASN A 117 -14.74 6.47 -5.78
C ASN A 117 -16.03 6.63 -4.98
N PRO A 118 -17.22 6.58 -5.62
CA PRO A 118 -18.48 6.46 -4.91
C PRO A 118 -18.42 5.30 -3.92
N CYS A 119 -18.93 5.55 -2.72
CA CYS A 119 -18.88 4.58 -1.64
C CYS A 119 -19.75 3.35 -1.97
N LYS A 120 -19.13 2.16 -1.94
CA LYS A 120 -19.79 0.88 -2.19
C LYS A 120 -20.57 0.44 -0.96
N CYS A 121 -21.69 -0.23 -1.18
CA CYS A 121 -22.41 -1.01 -0.17
C CYS A 121 -22.81 -0.23 1.10
N LEU A 122 -22.97 1.10 1.00
CA LEU A 122 -23.56 1.89 2.07
C LEU A 122 -25.08 1.70 2.14
N ASP A 123 -25.70 1.37 1.00
CA ASP A 123 -27.12 1.05 0.90
C ASP A 123 -27.39 -0.40 1.28
N LYS A 124 -28.29 -0.60 2.24
CA LYS A 124 -28.65 -1.93 2.79
C LYS A 124 -29.39 -2.85 1.80
N ARG A 125 -29.67 -2.38 0.58
CA ARG A 125 -30.46 -3.13 -0.43
C ARG A 125 -29.60 -4.03 -1.31
N ASP A 126 -28.29 -3.80 -1.36
CA ASP A 126 -27.41 -4.51 -2.28
C ASP A 126 -26.73 -5.72 -1.63
N GLN A 127 -27.44 -6.85 -1.60
CA GLN A 127 -26.96 -8.09 -0.97
C GLN A 127 -25.74 -8.73 -1.66
N LYS A 128 -25.43 -8.33 -2.91
CA LYS A 128 -24.29 -8.83 -3.70
C LYS A 128 -23.14 -7.82 -3.81
N CYS A 129 -23.21 -6.73 -3.05
CA CYS A 129 -22.22 -5.68 -3.12
C CYS A 129 -20.94 -6.08 -2.35
N ASP A 130 -19.79 -5.90 -2.99
CA ASP A 130 -18.47 -6.11 -2.37
C ASP A 130 -17.78 -4.76 -2.08
N PRO A 131 -17.67 -4.35 -0.80
CA PRO A 131 -17.00 -3.12 -0.40
C PRO A 131 -15.52 -3.31 -0.06
N ALA A 132 -14.96 -4.52 -0.18
CA ALA A 132 -13.68 -4.86 0.44
C ALA A 132 -12.50 -4.00 -0.05
N SER A 133 -12.54 -3.52 -1.30
CA SER A 133 -11.52 -2.60 -1.85
C SER A 133 -11.56 -1.18 -1.24
N GLN A 134 -12.67 -0.82 -0.59
CA GLN A 134 -12.89 0.49 0.04
C GLN A 134 -12.78 0.45 1.56
N TRP A 135 -12.41 -0.70 2.12
CA TRP A 135 -12.23 -0.83 3.56
C TRP A 135 -10.82 -0.45 3.98
N PHE A 136 -10.75 0.55 4.85
CA PHE A 136 -9.53 1.01 5.47
C PHE A 136 -9.73 1.10 6.98
N LYS A 137 -8.77 0.57 7.73
CA LYS A 137 -8.77 0.58 9.18
C LYS A 137 -7.59 1.41 9.67
N ILE A 138 -7.90 2.43 10.45
CA ILE A 138 -6.87 3.20 11.15
C ILE A 138 -6.46 2.41 12.39
N ILE A 139 -5.16 2.13 12.53
CA ILE A 139 -4.60 1.37 13.65
C ILE A 139 -3.45 2.15 14.28
N THR A 140 -3.40 2.20 15.61
CA THR A 140 -2.30 2.83 16.36
C THR A 140 -1.17 1.83 16.60
N THR A 141 0.07 2.26 16.43
CA THR A 141 1.28 1.46 16.63
C THR A 141 2.32 2.24 17.43
N THR A 142 3.08 1.52 18.24
CA THR A 142 4.24 2.00 19.02
C THR A 142 5.52 1.28 18.63
N ARG A 143 5.52 0.54 17.51
CA ARG A 143 6.73 -0.11 17.00
C ARG A 143 7.68 0.94 16.46
N ASP A 144 8.97 0.74 16.67
CA ASP A 144 9.98 1.60 16.04
C ASP A 144 10.02 1.30 14.53
N PRO A 145 9.70 2.28 13.66
CA PRO A 145 9.74 2.08 12.21
C PRO A 145 11.17 1.82 11.70
N ALA A 146 12.21 2.23 12.44
CA ALA A 146 13.61 1.94 12.11
C ALA A 146 14.08 0.55 12.57
N ALA A 147 13.40 -0.07 13.54
CA ALA A 147 13.74 -1.42 13.99
C ALA A 147 13.17 -2.51 13.05
N ALA A 148 12.12 -2.20 12.29
CA ALA A 148 11.45 -3.16 11.40
C ALA A 148 12.24 -3.46 10.11
N THR A 149 13.20 -2.62 9.74
CA THR A 149 14.11 -2.85 8.59
C THR A 149 15.33 -3.71 8.94
N ALA A 150 15.58 -3.98 10.22
CA ALA A 150 16.64 -4.88 10.66
C ALA A 150 16.14 -6.33 10.69
N GLN A 151 15.89 -6.92 9.52
CA GLN A 151 15.80 -8.37 9.42
C GLN A 151 17.19 -8.96 9.70
N PRO A 152 17.35 -9.93 10.63
CA PRO A 152 18.64 -10.56 10.84
C PRO A 152 19.07 -11.26 9.55
N ALA A 153 20.26 -10.92 9.05
CA ALA A 153 20.93 -11.72 8.05
C ALA A 153 21.00 -13.15 8.60
N THR A 154 20.26 -14.07 8.00
CA THR A 154 20.35 -15.48 8.33
C THR A 154 21.79 -15.90 8.05
N ALA A 155 22.53 -16.21 9.11
CA ALA A 155 23.83 -16.83 9.02
C ALA A 155 23.65 -18.16 8.28
N ASN A 156 24.19 -18.26 7.07
CA ASN A 156 24.32 -19.53 6.37
C ASN A 156 25.25 -20.44 7.18
N VAL A 157 24.67 -21.36 7.95
CA VAL A 157 25.41 -22.50 8.48
C VAL A 157 25.72 -23.41 7.30
N THR A 158 26.96 -23.37 6.83
CA THR A 158 27.46 -24.28 5.81
C THR A 158 27.49 -25.69 6.38
N ALA A 159 26.50 -26.51 6.04
CA ALA A 159 26.52 -27.94 6.30
C ALA A 159 27.49 -28.60 5.31
N THR A 160 28.67 -28.98 5.77
CA THR A 160 29.60 -29.83 5.02
C THR A 160 29.08 -31.27 5.09
N ALA A 161 28.56 -31.79 3.99
CA ALA A 161 28.17 -33.19 3.87
C ALA A 161 28.99 -33.89 2.77
N ALA A 162 29.74 -34.89 3.22
CA ALA A 162 30.11 -36.13 2.55
C ALA A 162 30.81 -36.09 1.19
N GLY A 163 32.11 -36.42 1.21
CA GLY A 163 32.78 -37.04 0.07
C GLY A 163 32.44 -38.54 0.00
N ALA A 164 31.97 -38.96 -1.17
CA ALA A 164 32.02 -40.35 -1.65
C ALA A 164 32.62 -40.33 -3.06
N PRO A 165 33.47 -41.31 -3.43
CA PRO A 165 34.23 -41.32 -4.68
C PRO A 165 33.37 -41.68 -5.92
N PRO A 166 33.82 -41.30 -7.13
CA PRO A 166 33.09 -41.53 -8.38
C PRO A 166 33.27 -42.97 -8.91
N ASP A 167 32.18 -43.55 -9.42
CA ASP A 167 32.18 -44.75 -10.29
C ASP A 167 32.25 -44.29 -11.76
N PRO A 168 33.05 -44.93 -12.65
CA PRO A 168 33.24 -44.50 -14.02
C PRO A 168 32.28 -45.17 -15.01
N ASP A 169 32.24 -44.62 -16.23
CA ASP A 169 31.57 -45.12 -17.44
C ASP A 169 30.06 -44.88 -17.59
N LEU A 170 29.71 -43.78 -18.28
CA LEU A 170 28.99 -43.93 -19.56
C LEU A 170 29.19 -42.72 -20.47
N ILE A 171 29.63 -43.04 -21.68
CA ILE A 171 29.99 -42.18 -22.80
C ILE A 171 28.71 -41.76 -23.52
N VAL A 172 28.46 -40.46 -23.73
CA VAL A 172 27.61 -40.01 -24.85
C VAL A 172 28.16 -38.74 -25.49
N THR A 173 28.58 -38.97 -26.73
CA THR A 173 28.92 -38.18 -27.90
C THR A 173 28.29 -36.78 -28.02
N THR A 174 29.15 -35.85 -28.47
CA THR A 174 28.84 -34.50 -28.95
C THR A 174 28.29 -34.52 -30.38
N THR A 175 27.24 -33.74 -30.63
CA THR A 175 26.86 -33.19 -31.94
C THR A 175 26.04 -31.92 -31.65
N GLU A 176 26.57 -30.71 -31.90
CA GLU A 176 26.32 -29.88 -33.09
C GLU A 176 24.83 -29.78 -33.48
N SER A 177 24.20 -28.65 -33.81
CA SER A 177 24.65 -27.28 -34.09
C SER A 177 23.42 -26.39 -34.40
N LEU A 178 23.59 -25.07 -34.16
CA LEU A 178 23.10 -23.88 -34.88
C LEU A 178 21.73 -23.82 -35.60
N THR A 179 21.03 -22.69 -35.37
CA THR A 179 20.46 -21.68 -36.30
C THR A 179 19.13 -21.13 -35.74
N ASP A 180 19.07 -19.87 -35.32
CA ASP A 180 18.88 -18.63 -36.11
C ASP A 180 17.48 -18.49 -36.73
N SER A 181 16.75 -17.44 -36.33
CA SER A 181 16.01 -16.51 -37.23
C SER A 181 14.97 -15.67 -36.47
N ARG A 182 15.11 -14.35 -36.60
CA ARG A 182 14.20 -13.26 -36.18
C ARG A 182 13.12 -13.01 -37.28
N PRO A 183 12.21 -12.01 -37.17
CA PRO A 183 10.75 -12.15 -37.29
C PRO A 183 10.19 -11.56 -38.60
N PRO A 184 8.88 -11.24 -38.67
CA PRO A 184 8.53 -9.93 -39.20
C PRO A 184 7.43 -9.19 -38.44
N SER A 185 7.52 -7.86 -38.51
CA SER A 185 6.52 -6.87 -38.12
C SER A 185 5.28 -6.92 -39.01
N SER A 186 4.10 -6.68 -38.44
CA SER A 186 2.88 -6.36 -39.18
C SER A 186 2.51 -4.89 -38.97
N LEU A 187 2.40 -4.18 -40.09
CA LEU A 187 1.68 -2.90 -40.22
C LEU A 187 0.25 -3.22 -40.63
N LEU A 188 -0.72 -2.65 -39.92
CA LEU A 188 -2.04 -2.24 -40.41
C LEU A 188 -2.63 -1.25 -39.41
#